data_AF-A0A6G2D619-F1
#
_entry.id   AF-A0A6G2D619-F1
#
_cell.length_a   1.000
_cell.length_b   1.000
_cell.length_c   1.000
_cell.angle_alpha   90.00
_cell.angle_beta   90.00
_cell.angle_gamma   90.00
#
_symmetry.space_group_name_H-M   'P 1'
#
loop_
_entity.id
_entity.type
_entity.pdbx_description
1 polymer ?
#
loop_
_entity_poly.entity_id
_entity_poly.type
_entity_poly.pdbx_seq_one_letter_code
_entity_poly.pdbx_strand_id
1 'polypeptide(L)'
;MYFGDQWLHLDKEYNFMVGLDQFLHLKGNADWYQSNYYGNYEPKIVHYTAEFKPWTHLTLTRFRKLWWFYYGLNWNDVLLSSDIVKRSFKELVGVPLYHTCIFTNSAAMESLEYLLSELPEVHFTILAHTNFAPSVVDLQRYLNLSLFPNFNSFNMK
;
A
#
# COMPACT_ATOMS: atom_id res chain seq x y z
N MET A 1 -1.59 26.22 -25.06
CA MET A 1 -0.75 25.47 -24.09
C MET A 1 0.71 25.75 -24.44
N TYR A 2 1.54 26.20 -23.49
CA TYR A 2 2.83 26.85 -23.77
C TYR A 2 3.92 25.93 -24.37
N PHE A 3 3.93 24.64 -24.01
CA PHE A 3 5.01 23.73 -24.38
C PHE A 3 4.76 22.90 -25.65
N GLY A 4 3.52 22.76 -26.13
CA GLY A 4 3.21 21.97 -27.34
C GLY A 4 3.96 20.63 -27.38
N ASP A 5 4.71 20.41 -28.46
CA ASP A 5 5.59 19.24 -28.68
C ASP A 5 7.08 19.53 -28.36
N GLN A 6 7.38 20.67 -27.74
CA GLN A 6 8.76 21.09 -27.41
C GLN A 6 9.20 20.54 -26.04
N TRP A 7 9.12 19.22 -25.87
CA TRP A 7 9.54 18.56 -24.63
C TRP A 7 10.10 17.16 -24.89
N LEU A 8 11.02 16.73 -24.02
CA LEU A 8 11.59 15.38 -24.07
C LEU A 8 10.61 14.40 -23.44
N HIS A 9 10.18 13.42 -24.22
CA HIS A 9 9.37 12.31 -23.70
C HIS A 9 10.23 11.44 -22.79
N LEU A 10 9.83 11.34 -21.52
CA LEU A 10 10.37 10.36 -20.59
C LEU A 10 9.55 9.07 -20.67
N ASP A 11 10.19 7.94 -20.38
CA ASP A 11 9.47 6.69 -20.17
C ASP A 11 8.50 6.85 -18.99
N LYS A 12 7.35 6.16 -19.08
CA LYS A 12 6.30 6.20 -18.08
C LYS A 12 6.78 5.71 -16.71
N GLU A 13 7.82 4.88 -16.64
CA GLU A 13 8.42 4.40 -15.38
C GLU A 13 8.92 5.55 -14.49
N TYR A 14 9.24 6.71 -15.07
CA TYR A 14 9.71 7.91 -14.35
C TYR A 14 8.57 8.85 -13.89
N ASN A 15 7.31 8.51 -14.19
CA ASN A 15 6.14 9.20 -13.65
C ASN A 15 4.93 8.27 -13.73
N PHE A 16 4.99 7.19 -12.95
CA PHE A 16 3.97 6.15 -12.98
C PHE A 16 2.72 6.61 -12.21
N MET A 17 1.73 7.10 -12.93
CA MET A 17 0.52 7.68 -12.35
C MET A 17 -0.49 6.59 -11.95
N VAL A 18 -0.54 6.23 -10.65
CA VAL A 18 -1.45 5.19 -10.14
C VAL A 18 -2.87 5.67 -9.88
N GLY A 19 -3.17 6.97 -9.99
CA GLY A 19 -4.51 7.50 -9.74
C GLY A 19 -5.59 6.92 -10.67
N LEU A 20 -5.19 6.46 -11.86
CA LEU A 20 -6.09 5.77 -12.79
C LEU A 20 -6.66 4.46 -12.20
N ASP A 21 -5.93 3.81 -11.28
CA ASP A 21 -6.39 2.61 -10.59
C ASP A 21 -7.71 2.86 -9.84
N GLN A 22 -7.86 4.04 -9.24
CA GLN A 22 -9.06 4.41 -8.48
C GLN A 22 -10.28 4.43 -9.40
N PHE A 23 -10.14 5.08 -10.56
CA PHE A 23 -11.23 5.20 -11.53
C PHE A 23 -11.62 3.84 -12.11
N LEU A 24 -10.64 3.02 -12.47
CA LEU A 24 -10.87 1.72 -13.09
C LEU A 24 -11.42 0.69 -12.09
N HIS A 25 -10.97 0.73 -10.83
CA HIS A 25 -11.55 -0.06 -9.74
C HIS A 25 -13.04 0.22 -9.57
N LEU A 26 -13.42 1.51 -9.48
CA LEU A 26 -14.81 1.93 -9.31
C LEU A 26 -15.68 1.60 -10.53
N LYS A 27 -15.08 1.40 -11.71
CA LYS A 27 -15.76 0.95 -12.93
C LYS A 27 -15.80 -0.58 -13.07
N GLY A 28 -15.23 -1.33 -12.13
CA GLY A 28 -15.19 -2.79 -12.18
C GLY A 28 -14.28 -3.36 -13.27
N ASN A 29 -13.31 -2.58 -13.76
CA ASN A 29 -12.41 -3.02 -14.82
C ASN A 29 -11.21 -3.77 -14.22
N ALA A 30 -11.37 -5.08 -14.02
CA ALA A 30 -10.32 -5.94 -13.49
C ALA A 30 -9.17 -6.18 -14.48
N ASP A 31 -9.44 -6.18 -15.78
CA ASP A 31 -8.46 -6.42 -16.85
C ASP A 31 -7.33 -5.38 -16.84
N TRP A 32 -7.62 -4.17 -16.33
CA TRP A 32 -6.62 -3.14 -16.09
C TRP A 32 -5.38 -3.65 -15.35
N TYR A 33 -5.61 -4.43 -14.29
CA TYR A 33 -4.53 -4.93 -13.43
C TYR A 33 -3.72 -6.05 -14.09
N GLN A 34 -4.22 -6.64 -15.17
CA GLN A 34 -3.53 -7.64 -15.99
C GLN A 34 -2.94 -7.02 -17.28
N SER A 35 -3.16 -5.72 -17.51
CA SER A 35 -2.73 -5.07 -18.74
C SER A 35 -1.21 -4.90 -18.80
N ASN A 36 -0.64 -5.20 -19.97
CA ASN A 36 0.78 -4.96 -20.24
C ASN A 36 1.13 -3.47 -20.40
N TYR A 37 0.14 -2.57 -20.28
CA TYR A 37 0.29 -1.13 -20.55
C TYR A 37 1.40 -0.48 -19.72
N TYR A 38 1.71 -1.07 -18.56
CA TYR A 38 2.59 -0.51 -17.55
C TYR A 38 3.72 -1.44 -17.11
N GLY A 39 3.84 -2.62 -17.74
CA GLY A 39 4.79 -3.65 -17.33
C GLY A 39 4.44 -4.26 -15.96
N ASN A 40 4.67 -5.56 -15.81
CA ASN A 40 4.43 -6.25 -14.53
C ASN A 40 5.60 -6.05 -13.53
N TYR A 41 6.23 -4.88 -13.54
CA TYR A 41 7.40 -4.57 -12.71
C TYR A 41 7.21 -3.28 -11.89
N GLU A 42 8.02 -3.12 -10.85
CA GLU A 42 7.99 -1.92 -10.00
C GLU A 42 8.60 -0.72 -10.75
N PRO A 43 7.86 0.38 -10.94
CA PRO A 43 8.36 1.54 -11.67
C PRO A 43 9.38 2.32 -10.83
N LYS A 44 10.24 3.12 -11.49
CA LYS A 44 11.24 3.95 -10.82
C LYS A 44 10.64 5.05 -9.96
N ILE A 45 9.53 5.65 -10.41
CA ILE A 45 8.83 6.71 -9.67
C ILE A 45 7.33 6.40 -9.68
N VAL A 46 6.77 6.11 -8.51
CA VAL A 46 5.33 5.98 -8.31
C VAL A 46 4.73 7.35 -7.97
N HIS A 47 3.77 7.80 -8.78
CA HIS A 47 3.03 9.03 -8.55
C HIS A 47 1.58 8.74 -8.19
N TYR A 48 1.25 8.93 -6.91
CA TYR A 48 -0.11 8.81 -6.39
C TYR A 48 -0.98 10.01 -6.78
N THR A 49 -1.35 10.08 -8.05
CA THR A 49 -2.31 11.04 -8.59
C THR A 49 -3.74 10.74 -8.07
N ALA A 50 -4.67 11.68 -8.24
CA ALA A 50 -6.05 11.60 -7.74
C ALA A 50 -6.21 11.68 -6.20
N GLU A 51 -7.45 11.54 -5.72
CA GLU A 51 -7.86 11.89 -4.35
C GLU A 51 -7.56 10.80 -3.30
N PHE A 52 -7.68 9.52 -3.66
CA PHE A 52 -7.50 8.42 -2.71
C PHE A 52 -6.03 8.06 -2.52
N LYS A 53 -5.36 8.85 -1.68
CA LYS A 53 -3.94 8.69 -1.37
C LYS A 53 -3.66 7.39 -0.60
N PRO A 54 -2.46 6.82 -0.72
CA PRO A 54 -2.10 5.57 -0.03
C PRO A 54 -2.07 5.69 1.50
N TRP A 55 -2.12 6.90 2.06
CA TRP A 55 -2.28 7.15 3.50
C TRP A 55 -3.74 7.32 3.96
N THR A 56 -4.72 7.15 3.07
CA THR A 56 -6.15 7.23 3.42
C THR A 56 -6.73 5.85 3.76
N HIS A 57 -7.96 5.82 4.27
CA HIS A 57 -8.64 4.59 4.66
C HIS A 57 -8.98 3.68 3.47
N LEU A 58 -9.21 4.22 2.27
CA LEU A 58 -9.55 3.43 1.09
C LEU A 58 -8.33 2.86 0.37
N THR A 59 -8.44 1.60 -0.03
CA THR A 59 -7.36 0.84 -0.68
C THR A 59 -7.66 0.66 -2.16
N LEU A 60 -7.54 1.75 -2.94
CA LEU A 60 -7.92 1.78 -4.36
C LEU A 60 -6.75 1.92 -5.34
N THR A 61 -5.50 1.92 -4.86
CA THR A 61 -4.30 2.09 -5.69
C THR A 61 -3.32 0.94 -5.47
N ARG A 62 -2.62 0.54 -6.54
CA ARG A 62 -1.45 -0.35 -6.43
C ARG A 62 -0.30 0.36 -5.70
N PHE A 63 0.71 -0.42 -5.31
CA PHE A 63 1.91 0.06 -4.63
C PHE A 63 1.66 0.73 -3.27
N ARG A 64 0.46 0.59 -2.67
CA ARG A 64 0.18 1.15 -1.34
C ARG A 64 1.17 0.65 -0.27
N LYS A 65 1.49 -0.65 -0.26
CA LYS A 65 2.46 -1.22 0.70
C LYS A 65 3.87 -0.63 0.53
N LEU A 66 4.27 -0.29 -0.69
CA LEU A 66 5.56 0.35 -0.97
C LEU A 66 5.62 1.74 -0.33
N TRP A 67 4.54 2.52 -0.45
CA TRP A 67 4.44 3.82 0.22
C TRP A 67 4.59 3.70 1.74
N TRP A 68 3.88 2.75 2.36
CA TRP A 68 3.95 2.54 3.81
C TRP A 68 5.30 2.00 4.28
N PHE A 69 5.99 1.20 3.47
CA PHE A 69 7.36 0.79 3.75
C PHE A 69 8.29 2.00 3.87
N TYR A 70 8.28 2.89 2.88
CA TYR A 70 9.11 4.11 2.94
C TYR A 70 8.66 5.09 4.02
N TYR A 71 7.36 5.15 4.33
CA TYR A 71 6.84 5.96 5.44
C TYR A 71 7.34 5.45 6.80
N GLY A 72 7.39 4.12 6.99
CA GLY A 72 7.87 3.49 8.22
C GLY A 72 9.39 3.36 8.32
N LEU A 73 10.13 3.70 7.26
CA LEU A 73 11.59 3.55 7.20
C LEU A 73 12.26 4.54 8.16
N ASN A 74 13.19 4.03 8.97
CA ASN A 74 13.93 4.89 9.90
C ASN A 74 14.95 5.75 9.13
N TRP A 75 14.98 7.05 9.40
CA TRP A 75 15.96 7.96 8.80
C TRP A 75 17.40 7.57 9.08
N ASN A 76 17.69 6.97 10.24
CA ASN A 76 19.04 6.50 10.55
C ASN A 76 19.48 5.38 9.59
N ASP A 77 18.57 4.52 9.16
CA ASP A 77 18.88 3.49 8.17
C ASP A 77 19.27 4.10 6.83
N VAL A 78 18.55 5.15 6.41
CA VAL A 78 18.85 5.93 5.21
C VAL A 78 20.21 6.61 5.30
N LEU A 79 20.45 7.35 6.39
CA LEU A 79 21.68 8.12 6.60
C LEU A 79 22.91 7.22 6.70
N LEU A 80 22.78 6.07 7.34
CA LEU A 80 23.87 5.11 7.52
C LEU A 80 24.01 4.16 6.32
N SER A 81 23.13 4.25 5.33
CA SER A 81 23.07 3.32 4.19
C SER A 81 23.11 1.86 4.66
N SER A 82 22.30 1.57 5.68
CA SER A 82 22.22 0.23 6.28
C SER A 82 21.69 -0.78 5.26
N ASP A 83 21.86 -2.08 5.56
CA ASP A 83 21.51 -3.17 4.64
C ASP A 83 20.05 -3.08 4.13
N ILE A 84 19.14 -2.56 4.96
CA ILE A 84 17.72 -2.42 4.61
C ILE A 84 17.51 -1.52 3.39
N VAL A 85 18.37 -0.53 3.16
CA VAL A 85 18.26 0.41 2.02
C VAL A 85 18.82 -0.19 0.73
N LYS A 86 19.59 -1.29 0.85
CA LYS A 86 20.22 -1.98 -0.29
C LYS A 86 19.36 -3.13 -0.84
N ARG A 87 18.29 -3.50 -0.12
CA ARG A 87 17.39 -4.60 -0.45
C ARG A 87 16.10 -4.06 -1.06
N SER A 88 15.53 -4.83 -1.98
CA SER A 88 14.23 -4.56 -2.56
C SER A 88 13.11 -4.79 -1.53
N PHE A 89 11.97 -4.13 -1.73
CA PHE A 89 10.76 -4.36 -0.93
C PHE A 89 10.41 -5.85 -0.83
N LYS A 90 10.52 -6.59 -1.92
CA LYS A 90 10.24 -8.04 -1.97
C LYS A 90 11.22 -8.87 -1.15
N GLU A 91 12.46 -8.44 -1.02
CA GLU A 91 13.45 -9.13 -0.17
C GLU A 91 13.24 -8.84 1.31
N LEU A 92 12.68 -7.69 1.65
CA LEU A 92 12.42 -7.26 3.03
C LEU A 92 11.08 -7.76 3.56
N VAL A 93 10.09 -7.88 2.67
CA VAL A 93 8.78 -8.42 3.02
C VAL A 93 8.77 -9.91 2.77
N GLY A 94 9.00 -10.67 3.85
CA GLY A 94 8.88 -12.13 3.84
C GLY A 94 7.46 -12.59 3.51
N VAL A 95 7.35 -13.83 3.02
CA VAL A 95 6.05 -14.50 2.92
C VAL A 95 5.58 -14.84 4.33
N PRO A 96 4.36 -14.44 4.73
CA PRO A 96 3.83 -14.81 6.04
C PRO A 96 3.76 -16.33 6.21
N LEU A 97 4.15 -16.83 7.37
CA LEU A 97 4.02 -18.24 7.75
C LEU A 97 2.63 -18.53 8.33
N TYR A 98 2.03 -17.54 8.98
CA TYR A 98 0.73 -17.65 9.63
C TYR A 98 -0.17 -16.48 9.25
N HIS A 99 -1.48 -16.68 9.37
CA HIS A 99 -2.48 -15.66 9.08
C HIS A 99 -3.47 -15.55 10.24
N THR A 100 -3.82 -14.32 10.59
CA THR A 100 -4.87 -14.01 11.58
C THR A 100 -5.94 -13.14 10.94
N CYS A 101 -7.13 -13.18 11.54
CA CYS A 101 -8.29 -12.42 11.11
C CYS A 101 -8.98 -11.84 12.35
N ILE A 102 -9.05 -10.52 12.44
CA ILE A 102 -9.67 -9.78 13.55
C ILE A 102 -10.81 -8.96 12.99
N PHE A 103 -12.00 -9.16 13.54
CA PHE A 103 -13.17 -8.35 13.22
C PHE A 103 -13.44 -7.37 14.37
N THR A 104 -13.40 -6.07 14.12
CA THR A 104 -13.49 -5.04 15.16
C THR A 104 -14.47 -3.93 14.83
N ASN A 105 -15.01 -3.31 15.88
CA ASN A 105 -15.72 -2.03 15.82
C ASN A 105 -15.08 -1.00 16.77
N SER A 106 -13.84 -1.25 17.21
CA SER A 106 -13.06 -0.40 18.12
C SER A 106 -11.75 -0.01 17.47
N ALA A 107 -11.35 1.26 17.65
CA ALA A 107 -10.02 1.73 17.30
C ALA A 107 -8.95 1.23 18.28
N ALA A 108 -9.32 1.00 19.55
CA ALA A 108 -8.43 0.43 20.54
C ALA A 108 -8.40 -1.09 20.36
N MET A 109 -7.24 -1.61 19.94
CA MET A 109 -6.95 -3.03 19.79
C MET A 109 -5.77 -3.37 20.69
N GLU A 110 -6.07 -4.02 21.81
CA GLU A 110 -5.11 -4.29 22.87
C GLU A 110 -3.88 -5.03 22.32
N SER A 111 -2.69 -4.55 22.68
CA SER A 111 -1.40 -5.15 22.30
C SER A 111 -1.12 -5.30 20.80
N LEU A 112 -1.93 -4.72 19.91
CA LEU A 112 -1.79 -4.94 18.47
C LEU A 112 -0.41 -4.51 17.94
N GLU A 113 0.07 -3.32 18.30
CA GLU A 113 1.38 -2.82 17.86
C GLU A 113 2.53 -3.70 18.33
N TYR A 114 2.44 -4.21 19.56
CA TYR A 114 3.40 -5.15 20.11
C TYR A 114 3.40 -6.45 19.29
N LEU A 115 2.23 -7.03 19.03
CA LEU A 115 2.11 -8.25 18.24
C LEU A 115 2.60 -8.08 16.80
N LEU A 116 2.30 -6.94 16.17
CA LEU A 116 2.79 -6.63 14.81
C LEU A 116 4.33 -6.55 14.77
N SER A 117 4.94 -6.06 15.83
CA SER A 117 6.40 -5.92 15.94
C SER A 117 7.09 -7.24 16.25
N GLU A 118 6.54 -8.02 17.18
CA GLU A 118 7.17 -9.27 17.67
C GLU A 118 6.89 -10.48 16.79
N LEU A 119 5.86 -10.43 15.92
CA LEU A 119 5.46 -11.55 15.07
C LEU A 119 5.49 -11.15 13.57
N PRO A 120 6.67 -10.82 13.01
CA PRO A 120 6.79 -10.43 11.60
C PRO A 120 6.38 -11.54 10.62
N GLU A 121 6.42 -12.81 11.04
CA GLU A 121 6.00 -13.97 10.27
C GLU A 121 4.47 -14.19 10.26
N VAL A 122 3.73 -13.47 11.09
CA VAL A 122 2.27 -13.56 11.18
C VAL A 122 1.64 -12.39 10.45
N HIS A 123 0.78 -12.66 9.46
CA HIS A 123 0.01 -11.62 8.76
C HIS A 123 -1.32 -11.35 9.47
N PHE A 124 -1.51 -10.12 9.91
CA PHE A 124 -2.73 -9.64 10.55
C PHE A 124 -3.69 -9.05 9.53
N THR A 125 -4.87 -9.65 9.42
CA THR A 125 -5.99 -9.09 8.64
C THR A 125 -7.02 -8.50 9.59
N ILE A 126 -7.23 -7.19 9.53
CA ILE A 126 -8.19 -6.51 10.40
C ILE A 126 -9.31 -5.92 9.56
N LEU A 127 -10.54 -6.23 9.96
CA LEU A 127 -11.75 -5.88 9.24
C LEU A 127 -12.66 -5.07 10.17
N ALA A 128 -13.36 -4.09 9.60
CA ALA A 128 -14.36 -3.31 10.31
C ALA A 128 -15.55 -3.00 9.41
N HIS A 129 -16.75 -2.91 9.98
CA HIS A 129 -17.96 -2.50 9.25
C HIS A 129 -17.95 -1.01 8.84
N THR A 130 -17.07 -0.22 9.45
CA THR A 130 -16.96 1.23 9.25
C THR A 130 -15.55 1.61 8.80
N ASN A 131 -15.31 2.91 8.63
CA ASN A 131 -13.96 3.43 8.41
C ASN A 131 -13.09 3.29 9.67
N PHE A 132 -11.81 2.99 9.48
CA PHE A 132 -10.83 2.99 10.55
C PHE A 132 -10.49 4.42 11.00
N ALA A 133 -10.20 4.58 12.30
CA ALA A 133 -9.62 5.81 12.82
C ALA A 133 -8.21 6.05 12.23
N PRO A 134 -7.75 7.31 12.11
CA PRO A 134 -6.42 7.61 11.57
C PRO A 134 -5.30 6.85 12.27
N SER A 135 -5.36 6.74 13.61
CA SER A 135 -4.38 5.98 14.40
C SER A 135 -4.28 4.50 14.00
N VAL A 136 -5.38 3.89 13.58
CA VAL A 136 -5.38 2.50 13.08
C VAL A 136 -4.84 2.44 11.65
N VAL A 137 -5.17 3.42 10.80
CA VAL A 137 -4.64 3.50 9.42
C VAL A 137 -3.11 3.64 9.44
N ASP A 138 -2.56 4.43 10.36
CA ASP A 138 -1.12 4.64 10.54
C ASP A 138 -0.35 3.36 10.91
N LEU A 139 -1.04 2.32 11.40
CA LEU A 139 -0.42 1.01 11.65
C LEU A 139 -0.04 0.28 10.36
N GLN A 140 -0.47 0.74 9.18
CA GLN A 140 -0.02 0.14 7.91
C GLN A 140 1.48 0.30 7.65
N ARG A 141 2.21 1.08 8.45
CA ARG A 141 3.68 1.04 8.54
C ARG A 141 4.21 -0.37 8.85
N TYR A 142 3.43 -1.21 9.53
CA TYR A 142 3.70 -2.63 9.74
C TYR A 142 3.27 -3.43 8.51
N LEU A 143 4.22 -4.01 7.77
CA LEU A 143 3.95 -4.62 6.45
C LEU A 143 3.24 -5.97 6.52
N ASN A 144 3.22 -6.57 7.71
CA ASN A 144 2.44 -7.73 8.09
C ASN A 144 0.99 -7.37 8.52
N LEU A 145 0.51 -6.16 8.23
CA LEU A 145 -0.87 -5.74 8.48
C LEU A 145 -1.62 -5.46 7.16
N SER A 146 -2.88 -5.90 7.10
CA SER A 146 -3.86 -5.45 6.09
C SER A 146 -5.14 -4.97 6.77
N LEU A 147 -5.64 -3.81 6.34
CA LEU A 147 -6.87 -3.21 6.84
C LEU A 147 -7.98 -3.26 5.78
N PHE A 148 -9.16 -3.70 6.18
CA PHE A 148 -10.37 -3.81 5.35
C PHE A 148 -11.52 -3.01 5.98
N PRO A 149 -11.63 -1.70 5.68
CA PRO A 149 -12.75 -0.89 6.16
C PRO A 149 -14.02 -1.20 5.36
N ASN A 150 -15.17 -0.83 5.92
CA ASN A 150 -16.49 -1.02 5.28
C ASN A 150 -16.72 -2.47 4.82
N PHE A 151 -16.18 -3.43 5.57
CA PHE A 151 -16.30 -4.84 5.27
C PHE A 151 -17.72 -5.32 5.53
N ASN A 152 -18.26 -6.05 4.56
CA ASN A 152 -19.58 -6.67 4.63
C ASN A 152 -19.57 -8.00 3.86
N SER A 153 -20.60 -8.83 4.06
CA SER A 153 -20.72 -10.15 3.42
C SER A 153 -20.75 -10.12 1.89
N PHE A 154 -21.07 -8.98 1.28
CA PHE A 154 -21.10 -8.83 -0.18
C PHE A 154 -19.72 -8.50 -0.77
N ASN A 155 -18.79 -8.00 0.05
CA ASN A 155 -17.43 -7.66 -0.34
C ASN A 155 -16.44 -8.84 -0.16
N MET A 156 -16.93 -10.04 0.16
CA MET A 156 -16.13 -11.25 0.44
C MET A 156 -15.77 -12.05 -0.83
N LYS A 157 -15.54 -11.38 -1.96
CA LYS A 157 -15.21 -12.04 -3.23
C LYS A 157 -13.71 -12.06 -3.50
#